data_AF-A0A920QYW3-F1
#
_entry.id   AF-A0A920QYW3-F1
#
_cell.length_a   1.000
_cell.length_b   1.000
_cell.length_c   1.000
_cell.angle_alpha   90.00
_cell.angle_beta   90.00
_cell.angle_gamma   90.00
#
_symmetry.space_group_name_H-M   'P 1'
#
loop_
_entity.id
_entity.type
_entity.pdbx_description
1 polymer ?
#
loop_
_entity_poly.entity_id
_entity_poly.type
_entity_poly.pdbx_seq_one_letter_code
_entity_poly.pdbx_strand_id
1 'polypeptide(L)' 'MNQFENYIDPRRKELAADRYRPLYHYQPPANWMNDPNGTIFWNGWYHLFYQHRPYDSGPPNPADGSCHWGMLLAKT' A
#
# COMPACT_ATOMS: atom_id res chain seq x y z
N MET A 1 -19.47 -1.44 3.05
CA MET A 1 -18.01 -1.63 2.88
C MET A 1 -17.80 -2.85 2.00
N ASN A 2 -16.87 -2.77 1.05
CA ASN A 2 -16.50 -3.93 0.23
C ASN A 2 -15.58 -4.87 1.03
N GLN A 3 -15.32 -6.07 0.50
CA GLN A 3 -14.47 -7.07 1.16
C GLN A 3 -13.07 -6.56 1.51
N PHE A 4 -12.51 -5.67 0.69
CA PHE A 4 -11.19 -5.07 0.92
C PHE A 4 -11.20 -4.17 2.16
N GLU A 5 -12.14 -3.23 2.25
CA GLU A 5 -12.26 -2.31 3.39
C GLU A 5 -12.44 -3.08 4.71
N ASN A 6 -13.26 -4.14 4.69
CA ASN A 6 -13.49 -4.96 5.88
C ASN A 6 -12.22 -5.65 6.41
N TYR A 7 -11.24 -5.92 5.53
CA TYR A 7 -9.99 -6.58 5.91
C TYR A 7 -8.89 -5.56 6.26
N ILE A 8 -8.74 -4.51 5.46
CA ILE A 8 -7.62 -3.57 5.57
C ILE A 8 -7.81 -2.56 6.72
N ASP A 9 -9.02 -2.04 6.94
CA ASP A 9 -9.22 -0.98 7.93
C ASP A 9 -8.89 -1.40 9.37
N PRO A 10 -9.32 -2.58 9.86
CA PRO A 10 -8.92 -3.05 11.19
C PRO A 10 -7.39 -3.21 11.30
N ARG A 11 -6.75 -3.75 10.24
CA ARG A 11 -5.31 -3.97 10.22
C ARG A 11 -4.53 -2.66 10.22
N ARG A 12 -4.98 -1.66 9.46
CA ARG A 12 -4.42 -0.31 9.48
C ARG A 12 -4.49 0.31 10.87
N LYS A 13 -5.63 0.17 11.56
CA LYS A 13 -5.83 0.69 12.92
C LYS A 13 -4.89 0.02 13.93
N GLU A 14 -4.73 -1.30 13.84
CA GLU A 14 -3.76 -2.04 14.66
C GLU A 14 -2.33 -1.53 14.43
N LEU A 15 -1.93 -1.39 13.16
CA LEU A 15 -0.58 -0.95 12.78
C LEU A 15 -0.29 0.52 13.15
N ALA A 16 -1.31 1.35 13.33
CA ALA A 16 -1.12 2.75 13.74
C ALA A 16 -0.47 2.89 15.14
N ALA A 17 -0.53 1.84 15.97
CA ALA A 17 0.13 1.80 17.27
C ALA A 17 1.58 1.29 17.22
N ASP A 18 2.07 0.82 16.07
CA ASP A 18 3.43 0.30 15.94
C ASP A 18 4.44 1.46 15.96
N ARG A 19 5.29 1.47 17.00
CA ARG A 19 6.33 2.49 17.18
C ARG A 19 7.39 2.53 16.08
N TYR A 20 7.53 1.45 15.31
CA TYR A 20 8.48 1.36 14.19
C TYR A 20 7.88 1.77 12.86
N ARG A 21 6.55 2.00 12.82
CA ARG A 21 5.85 2.38 11.61
C ARG A 21 6.18 3.85 11.27
N PRO A 22 6.72 4.14 10.08
CA PRO A 22 7.08 5.51 9.71
C PRO A 22 5.87 6.47 9.74
N LEU A 23 6.06 7.68 10.26
CA LEU A 23 4.98 8.68 10.34
C LEU A 23 4.93 9.62 9.12
N TYR A 24 6.08 9.83 8.47
CA TYR A 24 6.24 10.83 7.39
C TYR A 24 6.61 10.23 6.04
N HIS A 25 6.91 8.93 5.99
CA HIS A 25 7.19 8.23 4.73
C HIS A 25 5.94 7.48 4.28
N TYR A 26 5.70 7.44 2.98
CA TYR A 26 4.58 6.69 2.44
C TYR A 26 4.75 5.19 2.71
N GLN A 27 3.62 4.54 2.97
CA GLN A 27 3.48 3.10 3.23
C GLN A 27 2.04 2.68 2.90
N PRO A 28 1.80 1.41 2.53
CA PRO A 28 0.44 0.96 2.27
C PRO A 28 -0.39 1.00 3.57
N PRO A 29 -1.74 1.03 3.48
CA PRO A 29 -2.63 0.95 4.64
C PRO A 29 -2.29 -0.20 5.60
N ALA A 30 -1.89 -1.35 5.05
CA ALA A 30 -1.42 -2.51 5.78
C ALA A 30 -0.53 -3.41 4.90
N ASN A 31 0.12 -4.40 5.52
CA ASN A 31 0.76 -5.54 4.85
C ASN A 31 1.89 -5.15 3.88
N TRP A 32 2.11 -5.96 2.84
CA TRP A 32 3.36 -5.95 2.08
C TRP A 32 3.36 -4.94 0.94
N MET A 33 4.45 -4.20 0.80
CA MET A 33 4.77 -3.29 -0.31
C MET A 33 6.27 -3.38 -0.61
N ASN A 34 6.63 -3.24 -1.89
CA ASN A 34 8.01 -3.10 -2.35
C ASN A 34 8.09 -2.06 -3.48
N ASP A 35 8.69 -2.45 -4.61
CA ASP A 35 9.15 -1.65 -5.73
C ASP A 35 8.21 -0.49 -6.10
N PRO A 36 8.70 0.77 -6.12
CA PRO A 36 7.96 1.88 -6.68
C PRO A 36 7.83 1.69 -8.20
N ASN A 37 6.64 1.94 -8.73
CA ASN A 37 6.29 1.78 -10.13
C ASN A 37 5.57 3.03 -10.65
N GLY A 38 5.67 3.29 -11.96
CA GLY A 38 4.81 4.25 -12.65
C GLY A 38 4.83 5.69 -12.09
N THR A 39 5.93 6.14 -11.48
CA THR A 39 6.00 7.48 -10.89
C THR A 39 5.87 8.56 -11.97
N ILE A 40 4.79 9.32 -11.94
CA ILE A 40 4.49 10.36 -12.94
C ILE A 40 3.84 11.58 -12.31
N PHE A 41 4.00 12.74 -12.95
CA PHE A 41 3.17 13.91 -12.66
C PHE A 41 2.08 14.04 -13.73
N TRP A 42 0.82 14.00 -13.32
CA TRP A 42 -0.31 14.08 -14.25
C TRP A 42 -1.52 14.74 -13.59
N ASN A 43 -2.16 15.65 -14.33
CA ASN A 43 -3.36 16.39 -13.91
C ASN A 43 -3.20 17.12 -12.56
N GLY A 44 -2.03 17.69 -12.29
CA GLY A 44 -1.76 18.46 -11.06
C GLY A 44 -1.43 17.61 -9.82
N TRP A 45 -1.18 16.31 -10.00
CA TRP A 45 -0.83 15.38 -8.92
C TRP A 45 0.44 14.60 -9.24
N TYR A 46 1.20 14.28 -8.20
CA TYR A 46 2.22 13.24 -8.26
C TYR A 46 1.55 11.89 -8.01
N HIS A 47 1.70 10.97 -8.95
CA HIS A 47 1.22 9.60 -8.88
C HIS A 47 2.41 8.72 -8.56
N LEU A 48 2.27 7.86 -7.55
CA LEU A 48 3.22 6.80 -7.25
C LEU A 48 2.45 5.48 -7.19
N PHE A 49 2.81 4.53 -8.03
CA PHE A 49 2.35 3.16 -7.92
C PHE A 49 3.40 2.34 -7.20
N TYR A 50 2.99 1.19 -6.69
CA TYR A 50 3.90 0.26 -6.02
C TYR A 50 3.33 -1.15 -6.05
N GLN A 51 4.20 -2.14 -6.11
CA GLN A 51 3.80 -3.53 -5.92
C GLN A 51 3.26 -3.73 -4.49
N HIS A 52 2.09 -4.36 -4.37
CA HIS A 52 1.33 -4.46 -3.13
C HIS A 52 0.60 -5.80 -3.00
N ARG A 53 0.65 -6.38 -1.80
CA ARG A 53 -0.10 -7.58 -1.42
C ARG A 53 -0.99 -7.26 -0.22
N PRO A 54 -2.29 -6.99 -0.44
CA PRO A 54 -3.16 -6.43 0.61
C PRO A 54 -3.58 -7.45 1.66
N TYR A 55 -3.59 -8.74 1.36
CA TYR A 55 -4.16 -9.78 2.23
C TYR A 55 -3.12 -10.62 2.99
N ASP A 56 -1.83 -10.30 2.86
CA ASP A 56 -0.74 -11.02 3.52
C ASP A 56 0.49 -10.11 3.69
N SER A 57 1.15 -10.18 4.85
CA SER A 57 2.33 -9.38 5.18
C SER A 57 3.64 -9.93 4.60
N GLY A 58 3.67 -11.16 4.10
CA GLY A 58 4.85 -11.76 3.47
C GLY A 58 5.02 -11.38 2.00
N PRO A 59 6.25 -11.47 1.45
CA PRO A 59 6.47 -11.31 0.02
C PRO A 59 5.65 -12.33 -0.80
N PRO A 60 5.18 -11.96 -2.00
CA PRO A 60 4.40 -12.85 -2.85
C PRO A 60 5.28 -13.99 -3.37
N ASN A 61 4.65 -15.15 -3.58
CA ASN A 61 5.20 -16.19 -4.43
C ASN A 61 4.84 -15.85 -5.88
N PRO A 62 5.77 -15.86 -6.85
CA PRO A 62 5.46 -15.58 -8.25
C PRO A 62 4.28 -16.40 -8.82
N ALA A 63 4.01 -17.60 -8.29
CA ALA A 63 2.91 -18.45 -8.70
C ALA A 63 1.53 -18.05 -8.12
N ASP A 64 1.46 -17.17 -7.11
CA ASP A 64 0.21 -16.87 -6.40
C ASP A 64 -0.62 -15.75 -7.02
N GLY A 65 -0.03 -14.94 -7.92
CA GLY A 65 -0.72 -13.83 -8.59
C GLY A 65 -1.33 -12.79 -7.63
N SER A 66 -0.88 -12.74 -6.38
CA SER A 66 -1.47 -11.93 -5.31
C SER A 66 -0.91 -10.50 -5.23
N CYS A 67 0.06 -10.18 -6.09
CA CYS A 67 0.66 -8.87 -6.19
C CYS A 67 -0.11 -7.98 -7.18
N HIS A 68 -0.56 -6.83 -6.70
CA HIS A 68 -1.27 -5.82 -7.47
C HIS A 68 -0.54 -4.48 -7.38
N TRP A 69 -0.91 -3.52 -8.23
CA TRP A 69 -0.42 -2.15 -8.08
C TRP A 69 -1.33 -1.37 -7.13
N GLY A 70 -0.76 -0.99 -5.98
CA GLY A 70 -1.31 0.06 -5.14
C GLY A 70 -0.99 1.44 -5.74
N MET A 71 -1.67 2.49 -5.27
CA MET A 71 -1.53 3.84 -5.79
C MET A 71 -1.62 4.89 -4.69
N LEU A 72 -0.71 5.86 -4.75
CA LEU A 72 -0.72 7.10 -3.98
C LEU A 72 -0.89 8.29 -4.92
N LEU A 73 -1.69 9.26 -4.49
CA LEU A 73 -1.72 10.62 -5.03
C LEU A 73 -1.16 11.59 -3.99
N ALA A 74 -0.23 12.44 -4.42
CA ALA A 74 0.33 13.50 -3.59
C ALA A 74 0.24 14.86 -4.28
N LYS A 75 0.09 15.91 -3.46
CA LYS A 75 0.08 17.30 -3.86
C LYS A 75 0.94 18.09 -2.87
N THR A 76 1.61 19.12 -3.38
CA THR A 76 2.39 20.08 -2.61
C THR A 76 1.50 21.12 -1.96
#